data_AF-A0A949EX03-F1
#
_entry.id   AF-A0A949EX03-F1
#
_cell.length_a   1.000
_cell.length_b   1.000
_cell.length_c   1.000
_cell.angle_alpha   90.00
_cell.angle_beta   90.00
_cell.angle_gamma   90.00
#
_symmetry.space_group_name_H-M   'P 1'
#
loop_
_entity.id
_entity.type
_entity.pdbx_description
1 polymer ?
#
loop_
_entity_poly.entity_id
_entity_poly.type
_entity_poly.pdbx_seq_one_letter_code
_entity_poly.pdbx_strand_id
1 'polypeptide(L)'
;MKRVLPFAELVEINPRVTLEKGTKYPFVEMGVVESSRRYVHVARVRHFKSGGAKFLAGDTLFARITPCLENGKIAQFQAFKGTAAFGSTEFFVFRARS
;
A
#
# COMPACT_ATOMS: atom_id res chain seq x y z
N MET A 1 -12.03 29.95 8.80
CA MET A 1 -11.34 29.91 7.49
C MET A 1 -10.91 28.45 7.23
N LYS A 2 -11.40 27.78 6.18
CA LYS A 2 -10.96 26.41 5.86
C LYS A 2 -9.61 26.49 5.13
N ARG A 3 -8.58 25.87 5.68
CA ARG A 3 -7.27 25.75 5.03
C ARG A 3 -7.39 24.68 3.93
N VAL A 4 -7.14 25.06 2.68
CA VAL A 4 -7.06 24.14 1.53
C VAL A 4 -5.58 23.93 1.22
N LEU A 5 -5.14 22.67 1.22
CA LEU A 5 -3.77 22.29 0.90
C LEU A 5 -3.78 21.24 -0.22
N PRO A 6 -2.80 21.28 -1.15
CA PRO A 6 -2.56 20.20 -2.09
C PRO A 6 -2.31 18.86 -1.37
N PHE A 7 -2.89 17.78 -1.89
CA PHE A 7 -2.73 16.43 -1.30
C PHE A 7 -1.25 16.03 -1.13
N ALA A 8 -0.41 16.36 -2.12
CA ALA A 8 1.02 16.05 -2.11
C ALA A 8 1.81 16.78 -1.00
N GLU A 9 1.27 17.86 -0.42
CA GLU A 9 1.88 18.53 0.75
C GLU A 9 1.69 17.71 2.04
N LEU A 10 0.65 16.89 2.10
CA LEU A 10 0.32 16.07 3.28
C LEU A 10 0.72 14.61 3.12
N VAL A 11 0.97 14.17 1.89
CA VAL A 11 1.15 12.76 1.54
C VAL A 11 2.34 12.58 0.61
N GLU A 12 3.20 11.61 0.96
CA GLU A 12 4.20 11.06 0.06
C GLU A 12 3.55 9.99 -0.83
N ILE A 13 3.69 10.16 -2.15
CA ILE A 13 3.13 9.25 -3.16
C ILE A 13 4.24 8.31 -3.64
N ASN A 14 3.96 7.01 -3.57
CA ASN A 14 4.88 5.92 -3.86
C ASN A 14 6.23 6.05 -3.12
N PRO A 15 6.20 6.13 -1.77
CA PRO A 15 7.42 6.21 -0.98
C PRO A 15 8.36 5.06 -1.30
N ARG A 16 9.66 5.33 -1.25
CA ARG A 16 10.66 4.28 -1.46
C ARG A 16 10.72 3.36 -0.24
N VAL A 17 10.66 2.06 -0.49
CA VAL A 17 10.89 1.01 0.51
C VAL A 17 11.88 0.00 -0.07
N THR A 18 12.91 -0.31 0.70
CA THR A 18 13.93 -1.29 0.30
C THR A 18 13.54 -2.66 0.82
N LEU A 19 13.62 -3.66 -0.06
CA LEU A 19 13.38 -5.07 0.25
C LEU A 19 14.54 -5.88 -0.31
N GLU A 20 14.97 -6.88 0.44
CA GLU A 20 16.04 -7.79 0.05
C GLU A 20 15.50 -8.92 -0.83
N LYS A 21 16.18 -9.20 -1.95
CA LYS A 21 15.79 -10.31 -2.84
C LYS A 21 16.05 -11.65 -2.16
N GLY A 22 15.11 -12.58 -2.30
CA GLY A 22 15.19 -13.89 -1.64
C GLY A 22 14.65 -13.89 -0.21
N THR A 23 14.36 -12.71 0.37
CA THR A 23 13.79 -12.61 1.73
C THR A 23 12.27 -12.68 1.68
N LYS A 24 11.64 -13.31 2.70
CA LYS A 24 10.18 -13.41 2.81
C LYS A 24 9.60 -12.12 3.38
N TYR A 25 8.59 -11.58 2.70
CA TYR A 25 7.81 -10.45 3.19
C TYR A 25 6.31 -10.74 3.05
N PRO A 26 5.45 -10.07 3.84
CA PRO A 26 4.01 -10.04 3.58
C PRO A 26 3.72 -9.61 2.14
N PHE A 27 2.77 -10.28 1.51
CA PHE A 27 2.34 -9.98 0.15
C PHE A 27 0.86 -9.62 0.07
N VAL A 28 0.54 -8.42 -0.44
CA VAL A 28 -0.84 -7.97 -0.68
C VAL A 28 -1.20 -8.15 -2.15
N GLU A 29 -2.15 -9.05 -2.44
CA GLU A 29 -2.77 -9.18 -3.75
C GLU A 29 -3.88 -8.14 -3.96
N MET A 30 -4.12 -7.72 -5.19
CA MET A 30 -5.24 -6.80 -5.48
C MET A 30 -6.60 -7.40 -5.09
N GLY A 31 -6.74 -8.73 -5.22
CA GLY A 31 -7.97 -9.45 -4.89
C GLY A 31 -8.37 -9.37 -3.42
N VAL A 32 -7.40 -9.20 -2.50
CA VAL A 32 -7.67 -9.16 -1.05
C VAL A 32 -7.99 -7.75 -0.55
N VAL A 33 -7.88 -6.73 -1.40
CA VAL A 33 -8.34 -5.37 -1.08
C VAL A 33 -9.82 -5.26 -1.42
N GLU A 34 -10.63 -5.14 -0.38
CA GLU A 34 -12.08 -4.97 -0.45
C GLU A 34 -12.44 -3.49 -0.28
N SER A 35 -13.35 -2.96 -1.08
CA SER A 35 -13.72 -1.53 -1.09
C SER A 35 -14.41 -1.05 0.18
N SER A 36 -15.05 -1.95 0.92
CA SER A 36 -15.74 -1.66 2.18
C SER A 36 -14.84 -1.77 3.42
N ARG A 37 -13.56 -2.15 3.25
CA ARG A 37 -12.64 -2.37 4.37
C ARG A 37 -11.55 -1.32 4.43
N ARG A 38 -11.50 -0.62 5.56
CA ARG A 38 -10.44 0.36 5.86
C ARG A 38 -9.04 -0.26 5.92
N TYR A 39 -8.94 -1.51 6.36
CA TYR A 39 -7.68 -2.18 6.62
C TYR A 39 -7.56 -3.45 5.79
N VAL A 40 -6.35 -3.69 5.30
CA VAL A 40 -5.95 -4.98 4.74
C VAL A 40 -4.96 -5.66 5.68
N HIS A 41 -5.27 -6.90 6.03
CA HIS A 41 -4.43 -7.78 6.83
C HIS A 41 -3.82 -8.83 5.91
N VAL A 42 -2.56 -9.18 6.16
CA VAL A 42 -1.86 -10.14 5.31
C VAL A 42 -1.60 -11.42 6.08
N ALA A 43 -2.21 -12.51 5.62
CA ALA A 43 -1.94 -13.86 6.11
C ALA A 43 -0.83 -14.57 5.31
N ARG A 44 -0.47 -14.07 4.12
CA ARG A 44 0.45 -14.74 3.19
C ARG A 44 1.79 -14.01 3.07
N VAL A 45 2.88 -14.78 3.14
CA VAL A 45 4.24 -14.28 2.86
C VAL A 45 4.76 -14.84 1.54
N ARG A 46 5.56 -14.06 0.83
CA ARG A 46 6.23 -14.48 -0.41
C ARG A 46 7.70 -14.05 -0.39
N HIS A 47 8.56 -14.85 -1.01
CA HIS A 47 9.93 -14.42 -1.28
C HIS A 47 9.90 -13.26 -2.28
N PHE A 48 10.51 -12.13 -1.90
CA PHE A 48 10.64 -11.00 -2.79
C PHE A 48 11.67 -11.32 -3.88
N LYS A 49 11.27 -11.19 -5.15
CA LYS A 49 12.18 -11.40 -6.30
C LYS A 49 12.55 -10.06 -6.93
N SER A 50 11.55 -9.33 -7.39
CA SER A 50 11.63 -8.00 -8.01
C SER A 50 10.22 -7.48 -8.24
N GLY A 51 10.11 -6.20 -8.64
CA GLY A 51 8.83 -5.58 -8.97
C GLY A 51 7.93 -5.34 -7.75
N GLY A 52 6.62 -5.20 -8.01
CA GLY A 52 5.59 -4.95 -7.00
C GLY A 52 5.63 -3.54 -6.39
N ALA A 53 4.48 -3.06 -5.93
CA ALA A 53 4.44 -1.90 -5.05
C ALA A 53 5.03 -2.30 -3.69
N LYS A 54 5.85 -1.44 -3.09
CA LYS A 54 6.51 -1.68 -1.80
C LYS A 54 6.03 -0.65 -0.79
N PHE A 55 5.81 -1.07 0.44
CA PHE A 55 5.17 -0.24 1.45
C PHE A 55 5.52 -0.71 2.86
N LEU A 56 5.22 0.13 3.85
CA LEU A 56 5.37 -0.14 5.27
C LEU A 56 4.00 -0.18 5.96
N ALA A 57 3.95 -0.77 7.15
CA ALA A 57 2.80 -0.67 8.05
C ALA A 57 2.33 0.79 8.19
N GLY A 58 1.03 1.02 7.98
CA GLY A 58 0.41 2.35 8.01
C GLY A 58 0.28 3.03 6.64
N ASP A 59 0.95 2.54 5.60
CA ASP A 59 0.75 3.05 4.24
C ASP A 59 -0.65 2.66 3.71
N THR A 60 -1.24 3.53 2.91
CA THR A 60 -2.50 3.27 2.22
C THR A 60 -2.24 2.76 0.81
N LEU A 61 -2.84 1.62 0.47
CA LEU A 61 -2.79 0.99 -0.82
C LEU A 61 -4.04 1.37 -1.59
N PHE A 62 -3.87 2.04 -2.73
CA PHE A 62 -4.98 2.45 -3.59
C PHE A 62 -4.82 1.81 -4.97
N ALA A 63 -5.87 1.16 -5.46
CA ALA A 63 -5.84 0.57 -6.80
C ALA A 63 -5.60 1.63 -7.88
N ARG A 64 -4.72 1.31 -8.83
CA ARG A 64 -4.39 2.17 -9.99
C ARG A 64 -5.13 1.78 -11.27
N ILE A 65 -5.76 0.60 -11.30
CA ILE A 65 -6.41 0.03 -12.49
C ILE A 65 -7.93 0.01 -12.37
N THR A 66 -8.62 0.08 -13.50
CA THR A 66 -10.08 -0.06 -13.61
C THR A 66 -10.44 -1.55 -13.77
N PRO A 67 -11.54 -2.06 -13.18
CA PRO A 67 -12.56 -1.34 -12.41
C PRO A 67 -12.22 -1.14 -10.92
N CYS A 68 -11.07 -1.61 -10.45
CA CYS A 68 -10.72 -1.58 -9.02
C CYS A 68 -10.68 -0.16 -8.44
N LEU A 69 -10.16 0.81 -9.20
CA LEU A 69 -10.12 2.22 -8.80
C LEU A 69 -11.52 2.81 -8.65
N GLU A 70 -12.40 2.59 -9.63
CA GLU A 70 -13.80 3.07 -9.63
C GLU A 70 -14.61 2.42 -8.50
N ASN A 71 -14.34 1.15 -8.22
CA ASN A 71 -14.93 0.43 -7.10
C ASN A 71 -14.37 0.89 -5.74
N GLY A 72 -13.46 1.87 -5.69
CA GLY A 72 -12.93 2.41 -4.44
C GLY A 72 -12.09 1.41 -3.67
N LYS A 73 -11.34 0.53 -4.35
CA LYS A 73 -10.41 -0.39 -3.67
C LYS A 73 -9.22 0.37 -3.09
N ILE A 74 -9.40 0.83 -1.86
CA ILE A 74 -8.41 1.53 -1.06
C ILE A 74 -8.41 0.99 0.38
N ALA A 75 -7.24 0.64 0.90
CA ALA A 75 -7.11 0.14 2.27
C ALA A 75 -5.74 0.46 2.87
N GLN A 76 -5.67 0.71 4.16
CA GLN A 76 -4.41 0.84 4.89
C GLN A 76 -3.82 -0.54 5.21
N PHE A 77 -2.53 -0.73 4.94
CA PHE A 77 -1.82 -1.94 5.35
C PHE A 77 -1.61 -1.93 6.87
N GLN A 78 -2.38 -2.76 7.58
CA GLN A 78 -2.34 -2.85 9.02
C GLN A 78 -1.42 -3.99 9.46
N ALA A 79 -0.29 -3.62 10.06
CA ALA A 79 0.70 -4.54 10.60
C ALA A 79 1.47 -3.86 11.74
N PHE A 80 2.40 -4.59 12.37
CA PHE A 80 3.29 -4.00 13.36
C PHE A 80 4.16 -2.90 12.75
N LYS A 81 4.40 -1.82 13.50
CA LYS A 81 5.20 -0.67 13.05
C LYS A 81 6.56 -1.14 12.50
N GLY A 82 6.94 -0.59 11.34
CA GLY A 82 8.19 -0.94 10.65
C GLY A 82 8.11 -2.21 9.80
N THR A 83 6.99 -2.94 9.81
CA THR A 83 6.79 -4.10 8.93
C THR A 83 6.82 -3.64 7.47
N ALA A 84 7.80 -4.12 6.72
CA ALA A 84 7.89 -3.90 5.28
C ALA A 84 7.18 -5.01 4.51
N ALA A 85 6.53 -4.65 3.42
CA ALA A 85 5.74 -5.55 2.59
C ALA A 85 5.79 -5.14 1.12
N PHE A 86 5.30 -6.02 0.26
CA PHE A 86 5.09 -5.74 -1.15
C PHE A 86 3.74 -6.26 -1.62
N GLY A 87 3.32 -5.86 -2.82
CA GLY A 87 2.04 -6.26 -3.36
C GLY A 87 1.99 -6.16 -4.88
N SER A 88 0.77 -6.21 -5.43
CA SER A 88 0.53 -5.96 -6.85
C SER A 88 1.26 -4.69 -7.34
N THR A 89 1.74 -4.71 -8.58
CA THR A 89 2.25 -3.51 -9.27
C THR A 89 1.15 -2.47 -9.53
N GLU A 90 -0.09 -2.84 -9.25
CA GLU A 90 -1.30 -2.08 -9.49
C GLU A 90 -1.71 -1.18 -8.31
N PHE A 91 -0.85 -1.00 -7.32
CA PHE A 91 -1.09 -0.07 -6.23
C PHE A 91 -0.36 1.25 -6.45
N PHE A 92 -1.07 2.36 -6.23
CA PHE A 92 -0.48 3.55 -5.65
C PHE A 92 -0.31 3.33 -4.15
N VAL A 93 0.82 3.80 -3.61
CA VAL A 93 1.08 3.74 -2.17
C VAL A 93 1.11 5.18 -1.64
N PHE A 94 0.37 5.44 -0.58
CA PHE A 94 0.30 6.76 0.06
C PHE A 94 0.76 6.68 1.49
N ARG A 95 1.67 7.57 1.88
CA ARG A 95 2.17 7.72 3.25
C ARG A 95 1.93 9.12 3.76
N ALA A 96 1.30 9.24 4.92
CA ALA A 96 1.15 10.54 5.57
C ALA A 96 2.52 11.11 5.94
N ARG A 97 2.76 12.39 5.63
CA ARG A 97 3.92 13.12 6.11
C ARG A 97 3.73 13.44 7.59
N SER A 98 4.80 13.27 8.37
CA SER A 98 4.87 13.62 9.80
C SER A 98 5.34 15.06 9.96
#